data_AF-A0A1Q4YIT3-F1
#
_entry.id   AF-A0A1Q4YIT3-F1
#
_cell.length_a   1.000
_cell.length_b   1.000
_cell.length_c   1.000
_cell.angle_alpha   90.00
_cell.angle_beta   90.00
_cell.angle_gamma   90.00
#
_symmetry.space_group_name_H-M   'P 1'
#
loop_
_entity.id
_entity.type
_entity.pdbx_description
1 polymer ?
#
loop_
_entity_poly.entity_id
_entity_poly.type
_entity_poly.pdbx_seq_one_letter_code
_entity_poly.pdbx_strand_id
1 'polypeptide(L)' 'MVVVPVPRVVEHVTPRGRVVFTLSELPRLPVDRAISVVTLPIHLNWSAPGRRFNLAKRPERARVYEIVLRELGRRAG' A
#
# COMPACT_ATOMS: atom_id res chain seq x y z
N MET A 1 -8.19 -0.94 24.78
CA MET A 1 -8.81 -0.16 23.67
C MET A 1 -7.70 0.61 22.97
N VAL A 2 -7.38 0.27 21.73
CA VAL A 2 -6.31 0.97 20.98
C VAL A 2 -6.95 2.14 20.25
N VAL A 3 -6.57 3.36 20.61
CA VAL A 3 -6.93 4.56 19.85
C VAL A 3 -6.06 4.57 18.59
N VAL A 4 -6.67 4.42 17.42
CA VAL A 4 -5.99 4.60 16.14
C VAL A 4 -6.13 6.09 15.79
N PRO A 5 -5.03 6.86 15.74
CA PRO A 5 -5.12 8.26 15.38
C PRO A 5 -5.59 8.38 13.92
N VAL A 6 -6.51 9.33 13.68
CA VAL A 6 -7.05 9.58 12.34
C VAL A 6 -6.09 10.54 11.63
N PRO A 7 -5.42 10.10 10.56
CA PRO A 7 -4.47 10.95 9.85
C PRO A 7 -5.21 12.16 9.27
N ARG A 8 -4.69 13.36 9.54
CA ARG A 8 -5.19 14.62 8.98
C ARG A 8 -4.40 14.97 7.74
N VAL A 9 -5.03 15.65 6.79
CA VAL A 9 -4.29 16.24 5.66
C VAL A 9 -3.61 17.51 6.15
N VAL A 10 -2.30 17.64 5.91
CA VAL A 10 -1.47 18.78 6.30
C VAL A 10 -0.85 19.39 5.06
N GLU A 11 -0.85 20.71 5.00
CA GLU A 11 -0.23 21.49 3.93
C GLU A 11 1.25 21.76 4.24
N HIS A 12 2.10 21.59 3.23
CA HIS A 12 3.52 21.92 3.29
C HIS A 12 3.95 22.76 2.09
N VAL A 13 4.69 23.83 2.36
CA VAL A 13 5.41 24.57 1.32
C VAL A 13 6.78 23.93 1.14
N THR A 14 7.02 23.38 -0.03
CA THR A 14 8.32 22.79 -0.40
C THR A 14 9.40 23.86 -0.53
N PRO A 15 10.69 23.51 -0.44
CA PRO A 15 11.80 24.46 -0.65
C PRO A 15 11.78 25.16 -2.02
N ARG A 16 11.04 24.63 -3.00
CA ARG A 16 10.86 25.22 -4.33
C ARG A 16 9.57 26.04 -4.47
N GLY A 17 8.93 26.41 -3.36
CA GLY A 17 7.71 27.23 -3.33
C GLY A 17 6.43 26.51 -3.76
N ARG A 18 6.46 25.19 -4.02
CA ARG A 18 5.25 24.41 -4.32
C ARG A 18 4.53 24.03 -3.04
N VAL A 19 3.21 24.13 -3.03
CA VAL A 19 2.34 23.59 -1.98
C VAL A 19 2.08 22.10 -2.26
N VAL A 20 2.31 21.26 -1.26
CA VAL A 20 1.98 19.82 -1.29
C VAL A 20 1.18 19.44 -0.05
N PHE A 21 0.28 18.47 -0.21
CA PHE A 21 -0.53 17.94 0.89
C PHE A 21 -0.01 16.56 1.29
N THR A 22 0.20 16.34 2.58
CA THR A 22 0.62 15.05 3.15
C THR A 22 -0.34 14.62 4.24
N LEU A 23 -0.23 13.38 4.72
CA LEU A 23 -0.89 12.98 5.95
C LEU A 23 -0.01 13.37 7.14
N SER A 24 -0.64 13.87 8.22
CA SER A 24 0.01 14.24 9.49
C SER A 24 0.82 13.08 10.08
N GLU A 25 0.43 11.86 9.75
CA GLU A 25 1.10 10.63 10.10
C GLU A 25 0.84 9.61 8.99
N LEU A 26 1.82 8.76 8.74
CA LEU A 26 1.64 7.67 7.78
C LEU A 26 0.90 6.52 8.45
N PRO A 27 -0.13 5.94 7.79
CA PRO A 27 -0.74 4.70 8.27
C PRO A 27 0.33 3.63 8.46
N ARG A 28 0.47 3.13 9.68
CA ARG A 28 1.40 2.04 9.99
C ARG A 28 0.64 0.73 10.03
N LEU A 29 1.15 -0.25 9.30
CA LEU A 29 0.69 -1.63 9.39
C LEU A 29 1.55 -2.37 10.41
N PRO A 30 0.95 -3.17 11.34
CA PRO A 30 1.72 -4.03 12.22
C PRO A 30 2.68 -4.92 11.42
N VAL A 31 3.90 -5.12 11.95
CA VAL A 31 4.99 -5.80 11.22
C VAL A 31 4.58 -7.21 10.80
N ASP A 32 3.95 -7.95 11.71
CA ASP A 32 3.41 -9.30 11.48
C ASP A 32 2.45 -9.34 10.28
N ARG A 33 1.63 -8.30 10.11
CA ARG A 33 0.75 -8.16 8.94
C ARG A 33 1.50 -7.76 7.68
N ALA A 34 2.50 -6.89 7.79
CA ALA A 34 3.28 -6.42 6.65
C ALA A 34 4.09 -7.54 5.97
N ILE A 35 4.48 -8.58 6.71
CA ILE A 35 5.21 -9.74 6.20
C ILE A 35 4.36 -11.03 6.12
N SER A 36 3.04 -10.91 6.25
CA SER A 36 2.12 -12.06 6.27
C SER A 36 1.99 -12.75 4.91
N VAL A 37 1.36 -13.93 4.92
CA VAL A 37 0.92 -14.60 3.69
C VAL A 37 -0.42 -14.02 3.27
N VAL A 38 -0.52 -13.59 2.01
CA VAL A 38 -1.72 -12.97 1.45
C VAL A 38 -2.21 -13.73 0.22
N THR A 39 -3.52 -13.67 -0.01
CA THR A 39 -4.14 -14.07 -1.27
C THR A 39 -4.73 -12.81 -1.90
N LEU A 40 -4.39 -12.56 -3.16
CA LEU A 40 -4.90 -11.39 -3.86
C LEU A 40 -6.35 -11.60 -4.32
N PRO A 41 -7.20 -10.56 -4.24
CA PRO A 41 -8.52 -10.57 -4.88
C PRO A 41 -8.45 -10.93 -6.36
N ILE A 42 -9.52 -11.55 -6.88
CA ILE A 42 -9.59 -12.04 -8.27
C ILE A 42 -9.27 -10.95 -9.31
N HIS A 43 -9.74 -9.72 -9.09
CA HIS A 43 -9.51 -8.60 -10.00
C HIS A 43 -8.04 -8.16 -10.06
N LEU A 44 -7.22 -8.50 -9.05
CA LEU A 44 -5.78 -8.25 -9.07
C LEU A 44 -4.98 -9.43 -9.65
N ASN A 45 -5.47 -10.66 -9.52
CA ASN A 45 -4.73 -11.87 -9.91
C ASN A 45 -5.63 -12.90 -10.59
N TRP A 46 -6.17 -12.53 -11.75
CA TRP A 46 -7.08 -13.37 -12.54
C TRP A 46 -6.37 -14.58 -13.19
N SER A 47 -5.07 -14.47 -13.47
CA SER A 47 -4.30 -15.56 -14.12
C SER A 47 -3.92 -16.69 -13.18
N ALA A 48 -3.94 -16.46 -11.87
CA ALA A 48 -3.67 -17.50 -10.86
C ALA A 48 -4.51 -17.28 -9.59
N PRO A 49 -5.84 -17.41 -9.66
CA PRO A 49 -6.73 -17.18 -8.53
C PRO A 49 -6.38 -18.06 -7.33
N GLY A 50 -6.52 -17.52 -6.12
CA GLY A 50 -6.21 -18.27 -4.89
C GLY A 50 -4.72 -18.47 -4.59
N ARG A 51 -3.81 -18.08 -5.50
CA ARG A 51 -2.37 -18.12 -5.25
C ARG A 51 -2.03 -17.35 -3.97
N ARG A 52 -1.29 -18.00 -3.08
CA ARG A 52 -0.75 -17.42 -1.86
C ARG A 52 0.63 -16.81 -2.14
N PHE A 53 0.85 -15.62 -1.62
CA PHE A 53 2.12 -14.92 -1.67
C PHE A 53 2.62 -14.69 -0.25
N ASN A 54 3.84 -15.12 0.04
CA ASN A 54 4.49 -14.86 1.32
C ASN A 54 5.23 -13.52 1.26
N LEU A 55 4.69 -12.49 1.92
CA LEU A 55 5.27 -11.16 1.89
C LEU A 55 6.58 -11.06 2.68
N ALA A 56 6.98 -12.02 3.52
CA ALA A 56 8.31 -12.05 4.10
C ALA A 56 9.39 -12.25 3.01
N LYS A 57 9.07 -12.99 1.95
CA LYS A 57 9.98 -13.24 0.82
C LYS A 57 10.01 -12.02 -0.11
N ARG A 58 11.17 -11.37 -0.19
CA ARG A 58 11.40 -10.19 -1.03
C ARG A 58 10.89 -10.32 -2.48
N PRO A 59 11.16 -11.40 -3.24
CA PRO A 59 10.69 -11.50 -4.63
C PRO A 59 9.17 -11.60 -4.73
N GLU A 60 8.52 -12.34 -3.84
CA GLU A 60 7.06 -12.46 -3.81
C GLU A 60 6.40 -11.13 -3.42
N ARG A 61 6.96 -10.43 -2.42
CA ARG A 61 6.51 -9.09 -2.01
C ARG A 61 6.64 -8.06 -3.14
N ALA A 62 7.77 -8.03 -3.83
CA ALA A 62 7.98 -7.12 -4.96
C ALA A 62 6.95 -7.36 -6.08
N ARG A 63 6.64 -8.63 -6.37
CA ARG A 63 5.62 -8.98 -7.37
C ARG A 63 4.22 -8.52 -6.96
N VAL A 64 3.84 -8.68 -5.69
CA VAL A 64 2.55 -8.19 -5.19
C VAL A 64 2.46 -6.67 -5.32
N TYR A 65 3.52 -5.93 -4.95
CA TYR A 65 3.54 -4.47 -5.10
C TYR A 65 3.40 -4.05 -6.55
N GLU A 66 4.09 -4.71 -7.47
CA GLU A 66 3.97 -4.44 -8.89
C GLU A 66 2.51 -4.61 -9.38
N ILE A 67 1.85 -5.72 -9.02
CA ILE A 67 0.46 -6.00 -9.40
C ILE A 67 -0.47 -4.90 -8.90
N VAL A 68 -0.35 -4.52 -7.62
CA VAL A 68 -1.20 -3.50 -7.00
C VAL A 68 -0.95 -2.12 -7.63
N LEU A 69 0.30 -1.72 -7.80
CA LEU A 69 0.65 -0.41 -8.37
C LEU A 69 0.19 -0.29 -9.83
N ARG A 70 0.29 -1.37 -10.62
CA ARG A 70 -0.24 -1.40 -11.99
C ARG A 70 -1.76 -1.23 -12.04
N GLU A 71 -2.50 -1.81 -11.09
CA GLU A 71 -3.96 -1.61 -11.02
C GLU A 71 -4.34 -0.20 -10.58
N LEU A 72 -3.65 0.35 -9.57
CA LEU A 72 -3.89 1.72 -9.11
C LEU A 72 -3.66 2.73 -10.24
N GLY A 73 -2.61 2.56 -11.04
CA GLY A 73 -2.35 3.39 -12.21
C GLY A 73 -3.45 3.33 -13.27
N ARG A 74 -4.11 2.17 -13.44
CA ARG A 74 -5.24 2.04 -14.37
C ARG A 74 -6.51 2.75 -13.90
N ARG A 75 -6.74 2.84 -12.59
CA ARG A 75 -7.94 3.47 -12.03
C ARG A 75 -7.81 4.98 -11.84
N ALA A 76 -6.58 5.51 -11.92
CA ALA A 76 -6.28 6.92 -11.70
C ALA A 76 -6.19 7.75 -13.00
N GLY A 77 -6.41 7.12 -14.16
CA GLY A 77 -6.57 7.77 -15.47
C GLY A 77 -8.04 7.77 -15.89
#